data_AF-A0A9W8J7J5-F1
#
_entry.id   AF-A0A9W8J7J5-F1
#
_cell.length_a   1.000
_cell.length_b   1.000
_cell.length_c   1.000
_cell.angle_alpha   90.00
_cell.angle_beta   90.00
_cell.angle_gamma   90.00
#
_symmetry.space_group_name_H-M   'P 1'
#
loop_
_entity.id
_entity.type
_entity.pdbx_description
1 polymer ?
#
loop_
_entity_poly.entity_id
_entity_poly.type
_entity_poly.pdbx_seq_one_letter_code
_entity_poly.pdbx_strand_id
1 'polypeptide(L)'
;MVGITQNRSVQDEKLIEAVFQTHWSPESRAQRDASIYGATATNLIIDARPTVNAVANSAKGAGTENMDHYKDSKKVYLGIDHIHTMRESLAKVVEALREAETLLASINSTPDPATPLSVLDRSALRRSGWLRHIVAVLEGTALIVKNVHINSSHVLIHCSDGWDRTSQLSAMSQICLDPFYRTIRGFQILVEKDWVSFGHKFLDRCGHLSSEKFFTSTTTTAEPGSGAEAAQAFFTSVQNRFASQGHIKETSPIFHQFLEAVRQLQRQYPDRFEYNERFLRQLYYHLYSCQFGTFLFNSERERRVGDGSGPPPIETTVSVWDYFNSPQEMALNTNQDYDPSLDDPKGRDMGVLIPNPKDVRFWNELYGRTDEEMNGKVPLPRGPEVVGPIEDARHISFLLEKYITGVGKGVE
;
A
#
# COMPACT_ATOMS: atom_id res chain seq x y z
N MET A 1 -19.20 -16.18 -8.87
CA MET A 1 -19.99 -14.96 -9.15
C MET A 1 -21.40 -15.14 -8.59
N VAL A 2 -21.66 -14.57 -7.41
CA VAL A 2 -22.88 -14.85 -6.63
C VAL A 2 -24.09 -14.09 -7.20
N GLY A 3 -23.95 -12.79 -7.43
CA GLY A 3 -24.98 -11.92 -7.97
C GLY A 3 -26.21 -11.76 -7.07
N ILE A 4 -27.20 -11.03 -7.58
CA ILE A 4 -28.50 -10.84 -6.91
C ILE A 4 -29.24 -12.18 -6.77
N THR A 5 -29.03 -13.10 -7.71
CA THR A 5 -29.67 -14.42 -7.75
C THR A 5 -29.08 -15.42 -6.76
N GLN A 6 -28.06 -15.04 -5.98
CA GLN A 6 -27.37 -15.92 -5.01
C GLN A 6 -26.88 -17.23 -5.65
N ASN A 7 -26.28 -17.11 -6.84
CA ASN A 7 -25.68 -18.23 -7.56
C ASN A 7 -24.57 -18.87 -6.72
N ARG A 8 -24.47 -20.19 -6.84
CA ARG A 8 -23.50 -21.02 -6.13
C ARG A 8 -22.62 -21.79 -7.10
N SER A 9 -21.43 -22.16 -6.63
CA SER A 9 -20.57 -23.11 -7.32
C SER A 9 -20.10 -24.16 -6.32
N VAL A 10 -20.54 -25.39 -6.51
CA VAL A 10 -20.12 -26.52 -5.66
C VAL A 10 -18.61 -26.75 -5.79
N GLN A 11 -18.05 -26.50 -6.98
CA GLN A 11 -16.60 -26.60 -7.21
C GLN A 11 -15.82 -25.57 -6.38
N ASP A 12 -16.30 -24.33 -6.31
CA ASP A 12 -15.69 -23.27 -5.50
C ASP A 12 -15.79 -23.59 -4.00
N GLU A 13 -16.99 -23.98 -3.53
CA GLU A 13 -17.22 -24.41 -2.15
C GLU A 13 -16.27 -25.56 -1.76
N LYS A 14 -16.13 -26.58 -2.64
CA LYS A 14 -15.23 -27.73 -2.41
C LYS A 14 -13.76 -27.36 -2.48
N LEU A 15 -13.38 -26.40 -3.31
CA LEU A 15 -12.01 -25.91 -3.38
C LEU A 15 -11.60 -25.22 -2.08
N ILE A 16 -12.45 -24.31 -1.58
CA ILE A 16 -12.18 -23.60 -0.31
C ILE A 16 -12.17 -24.59 0.86
N GLU A 17 -13.11 -25.54 0.90
CA GLU A 17 -13.12 -26.62 1.89
C GLU A 17 -11.79 -27.42 1.85
N ALA A 18 -11.34 -27.81 0.66
CA ALA A 18 -10.10 -28.56 0.50
C ALA A 18 -8.87 -27.77 0.99
N VAL A 19 -8.79 -26.47 0.69
CA VAL A 19 -7.73 -25.57 1.17
C VAL A 19 -7.73 -25.54 2.70
N PHE A 20 -8.88 -25.29 3.32
CA PHE A 20 -8.99 -25.20 4.78
C PHE A 20 -8.76 -26.54 5.50
N GLN A 21 -8.87 -27.66 4.80
CA GLN A 21 -8.58 -28.99 5.33
C GLN A 21 -7.15 -29.50 5.06
N THR A 22 -6.27 -28.70 4.48
CA THR A 22 -4.89 -29.12 4.15
C THR A 22 -4.02 -29.44 5.37
N HIS A 23 -4.37 -28.93 6.55
CA HIS A 23 -3.64 -29.16 7.80
C HIS A 23 -3.94 -30.51 8.46
N TRP A 24 -4.97 -31.24 8.01
CA TRP A 24 -5.31 -32.57 8.52
C TRP A 24 -4.43 -33.63 7.87
N SER A 25 -3.86 -34.55 8.68
CA SER A 25 -3.21 -35.75 8.15
C SER A 25 -4.20 -36.59 7.33
N PRO A 26 -3.79 -37.22 6.21
CA PRO A 26 -4.67 -38.08 5.43
C PRO A 26 -5.38 -39.16 6.26
N GLU A 27 -4.73 -39.75 7.27
CA GLU A 27 -5.36 -40.77 8.14
C GLU A 27 -6.46 -40.19 9.05
N SER A 28 -6.37 -38.92 9.43
CA SER A 28 -7.36 -38.24 10.28
C SER A 28 -8.65 -37.91 9.52
N ARG A 29 -8.61 -37.85 8.18
CA ARG A 29 -9.80 -37.59 7.33
C ARG A 29 -10.86 -38.71 7.39
N ALA A 30 -10.45 -39.91 7.82
CA ALA A 30 -11.36 -41.04 8.02
C ALA A 30 -12.20 -40.94 9.30
N GLN A 31 -11.80 -40.08 10.26
CA GLN A 31 -12.51 -39.85 11.52
C GLN A 31 -13.10 -38.44 11.54
N ARG A 32 -14.20 -38.23 10.81
CA ARG A 32 -14.90 -36.91 10.76
C ARG A 32 -15.39 -36.40 12.12
N ASP A 33 -15.54 -37.30 13.11
CA ASP A 33 -16.09 -36.97 14.43
C ASP A 33 -15.02 -36.80 15.53
N ALA A 34 -13.73 -36.96 15.21
CA ALA A 34 -12.66 -36.74 16.18
C ALA A 34 -12.27 -35.26 16.19
N SER A 35 -13.05 -34.43 16.92
CA SER A 35 -12.58 -33.10 17.31
C SER A 35 -11.28 -33.25 18.10
N ILE A 36 -10.16 -32.83 17.52
CA ILE A 36 -8.89 -32.76 18.26
C ILE A 36 -9.08 -31.70 19.34
N TYR A 37 -9.04 -32.13 20.59
CA TYR A 37 -9.16 -31.22 21.75
C TYR A 37 -8.09 -30.12 21.65
N GLY A 38 -8.53 -28.87 21.53
CA GLY A 38 -7.66 -27.69 21.35
C GLY A 38 -7.56 -27.16 19.91
N ALA A 39 -8.03 -27.89 18.89
CA ALA A 39 -8.08 -27.40 17.52
C ALA A 39 -9.34 -26.53 17.30
N THR A 40 -9.19 -25.21 17.44
CA THR A 40 -10.21 -24.26 16.96
C THR A 40 -9.82 -23.80 15.56
N ALA A 41 -10.41 -24.39 14.52
CA ALA A 41 -10.22 -23.89 13.16
C ALA A 41 -10.85 -22.48 13.05
N THR A 42 -10.03 -21.44 13.02
CA THR A 42 -10.47 -20.06 12.80
C THR A 42 -10.15 -19.61 11.38
N ASN A 43 -10.49 -20.46 10.39
CA ASN A 43 -10.24 -20.12 9.00
C ASN A 43 -10.97 -18.83 8.63
N LEU A 44 -10.29 -17.94 7.91
CA LEU A 44 -10.83 -16.65 7.51
C LEU A 44 -10.96 -16.55 6.00
N ILE A 45 -12.08 -16.03 5.54
CA ILE A 45 -12.25 -15.47 4.20
C ILE A 45 -12.21 -13.95 4.35
N ILE A 46 -11.15 -13.33 3.85
CA ILE A 46 -10.91 -11.91 3.95
C ILE A 46 -11.29 -11.25 2.64
N ASP A 47 -12.38 -10.48 2.70
CA ASP A 47 -12.73 -9.53 1.66
C ASP A 47 -12.08 -8.18 2.00
N ALA A 48 -11.09 -7.76 1.21
CA ALA A 48 -10.37 -6.52 1.47
C ALA A 48 -11.26 -5.27 1.37
N ARG A 49 -12.44 -5.36 0.78
CA ARG A 49 -13.31 -4.22 0.49
C ARG A 49 -14.06 -3.72 1.74
N PRO A 50 -14.54 -2.48 1.74
CA PRO A 50 -15.64 -2.07 2.61
C PRO A 50 -16.90 -2.89 2.32
N THR A 51 -17.66 -3.22 3.36
CA THR A 51 -18.90 -4.00 3.24
C THR A 51 -19.87 -3.42 2.20
N VAL A 52 -20.04 -2.09 2.19
CA VAL A 52 -20.92 -1.39 1.23
C VAL A 52 -20.48 -1.66 -0.21
N ASN A 53 -19.18 -1.66 -0.48
CA ASN A 53 -18.64 -1.90 -1.81
C ASN A 53 -18.80 -3.37 -2.22
N ALA A 54 -18.65 -4.32 -1.28
CA ALA A 54 -18.90 -5.73 -1.54
C ALA A 54 -20.38 -5.99 -1.89
N VAL A 55 -21.31 -5.37 -1.16
CA VAL A 55 -22.75 -5.44 -1.44
C VAL A 55 -23.08 -4.80 -2.81
N ALA A 56 -22.53 -3.62 -3.11
CA ALA A 56 -22.72 -2.97 -4.40
C ALA A 56 -22.23 -3.83 -5.59
N ASN A 57 -21.12 -4.56 -5.43
CA ASN A 57 -20.65 -5.51 -6.43
C ASN A 57 -21.60 -6.71 -6.61
N SER A 58 -22.31 -7.12 -5.56
CA SER A 58 -23.33 -8.16 -5.64
C SER A 58 -24.48 -7.75 -6.56
N ALA A 59 -24.89 -6.48 -6.51
CA ALA A 59 -25.90 -5.91 -7.40
C ALA A 59 -25.48 -5.90 -8.89
N LYS A 60 -24.17 -5.89 -9.17
CA LYS A 60 -23.61 -5.94 -10.53
C LYS A 60 -23.36 -7.36 -11.04
N GLY A 61 -23.84 -8.38 -10.34
CA GLY A 61 -23.65 -9.80 -10.72
C GLY A 61 -22.38 -10.46 -10.16
N ALA A 62 -21.52 -9.70 -9.47
CA ALA A 62 -20.39 -10.24 -8.70
C ALA A 62 -20.84 -10.55 -7.26
N GLY A 63 -19.99 -10.38 -6.25
CA GLY A 63 -20.45 -10.42 -4.86
C GLY A 63 -19.41 -10.95 -3.90
N THR A 64 -19.88 -11.71 -2.92
CA THR A 64 -19.11 -12.25 -1.79
C THR A 64 -19.81 -13.50 -1.26
N GLU A 65 -19.04 -14.38 -0.66
CA GLU A 65 -19.36 -15.73 -0.21
C GLU A 65 -20.52 -15.74 0.80
N ASN A 66 -21.57 -16.51 0.58
CA ASN A 66 -22.60 -16.71 1.61
C ASN A 66 -22.14 -17.79 2.61
N MET A 67 -21.93 -17.41 3.87
CA MET A 67 -21.38 -18.31 4.91
C MET A 67 -22.26 -19.52 5.23
N ASP A 68 -23.52 -19.55 4.79
CA ASP A 68 -24.36 -20.76 4.83
C ASP A 68 -23.78 -21.92 3.99
N HIS A 69 -22.92 -21.60 3.02
CA HIS A 69 -22.33 -22.54 2.06
C HIS A 69 -20.84 -22.78 2.30
N TYR A 70 -20.13 -21.82 2.92
CA TYR A 70 -18.70 -21.91 3.23
C TYR A 70 -18.50 -22.17 4.72
N LYS A 71 -18.76 -23.42 5.12
CA LYS A 71 -18.68 -23.88 6.51
C LYS A 71 -17.24 -23.81 7.06
N ASP A 72 -17.13 -23.89 8.38
CA ASP A 72 -15.85 -23.95 9.11
C ASP A 72 -14.89 -22.79 8.80
N SER A 73 -15.46 -21.65 8.45
CA SER A 73 -14.75 -20.39 8.20
C SER A 73 -15.60 -19.20 8.60
N LYS A 74 -14.95 -18.05 8.79
CA LYS A 74 -15.62 -16.77 9.02
C LYS A 74 -15.19 -15.77 7.96
N LYS A 75 -16.14 -15.01 7.45
CA LYS A 75 -15.84 -13.90 6.54
C LYS A 75 -15.61 -12.60 7.30
N VAL A 76 -14.59 -11.85 6.90
CA VAL A 76 -14.21 -10.55 7.47
C VAL A 76 -14.03 -9.52 6.35
N TYR A 77 -14.51 -8.29 6.59
CA TYR A 77 -14.31 -7.14 5.70
C TYR A 77 -13.25 -6.20 6.29
N LEU A 78 -12.26 -5.78 5.50
CA LEU A 78 -11.18 -4.90 5.98
C LEU A 78 -11.40 -3.41 5.75
N GLY A 79 -12.29 -3.02 4.82
CA GLY A 79 -12.56 -1.59 4.59
C GLY A 79 -11.52 -0.86 3.73
N ILE A 80 -10.70 -1.57 2.95
CA ILE A 80 -9.73 -0.93 2.06
C ILE A 80 -10.42 -0.43 0.80
N ASP A 81 -10.49 0.89 0.69
CA ASP A 81 -11.14 1.61 -0.40
C ASP A 81 -10.59 1.22 -1.78
N HIS A 82 -11.32 1.60 -2.83
CA HIS A 82 -10.98 1.30 -4.22
C HIS A 82 -9.98 2.31 -4.80
N ILE A 83 -9.47 2.01 -6.00
CA ILE A 83 -8.39 2.73 -6.67
C ILE A 83 -8.63 4.24 -6.83
N HIS A 84 -9.87 4.68 -7.06
CA HIS A 84 -10.19 6.10 -7.24
C HIS A 84 -10.00 6.89 -5.94
N THR A 85 -10.40 6.31 -4.80
CA THR A 85 -10.17 6.91 -3.48
C THR A 85 -8.68 7.06 -3.20
N MET A 86 -7.86 6.06 -3.57
CA MET A 86 -6.41 6.11 -3.36
C MET A 86 -5.75 7.17 -4.25
N ARG A 87 -6.18 7.29 -5.51
CA ARG A 87 -5.73 8.37 -6.41
C ARG A 87 -6.06 9.75 -5.87
N GLU A 88 -7.30 9.97 -5.42
CA GLU A 88 -7.73 11.25 -4.85
C GLU A 88 -6.99 11.57 -3.55
N SER A 89 -6.69 10.56 -2.73
CA SER A 89 -5.91 10.72 -1.50
C SER A 89 -4.50 11.21 -1.79
N LEU A 90 -3.77 10.55 -2.71
CA LEU A 90 -2.44 10.99 -3.10
C LEU A 90 -2.45 12.37 -3.79
N ALA A 91 -3.45 12.66 -4.62
CA ALA A 91 -3.59 13.98 -5.25
C ALA A 91 -3.66 15.11 -4.21
N LYS A 92 -4.34 14.89 -3.08
CA LYS A 92 -4.38 15.85 -1.97
C LYS A 92 -3.04 16.00 -1.26
N VAL A 93 -2.26 14.93 -1.14
CA VAL A 93 -0.88 15.00 -0.59
C VAL A 93 0.00 15.84 -1.52
N VAL A 94 -0.02 15.55 -2.82
CA VAL A 94 0.74 16.28 -3.84
C VAL A 94 0.36 17.76 -3.88
N GLU A 95 -0.94 18.06 -3.77
CA GLU A 95 -1.41 19.45 -3.76
C GLU A 95 -0.90 20.22 -2.53
N ALA A 96 -0.94 19.62 -1.34
CA ALA A 96 -0.39 20.24 -0.13
C ALA A 96 1.12 20.52 -0.25
N LEU A 97 1.87 19.62 -0.89
CA LEU A 97 3.30 19.81 -1.15
C LEU A 97 3.55 20.93 -2.17
N ARG A 98 2.75 20.97 -3.25
CA ARG A 98 2.83 21.99 -4.31
C ARG A 98 2.50 23.39 -3.80
N GLU A 99 1.48 23.50 -2.95
CA GLU A 99 1.13 24.75 -2.26
C GLU A 99 2.30 25.23 -1.40
N ALA A 100 2.93 24.32 -0.65
CA ALA A 100 4.07 24.66 0.19
C ALA A 100 5.27 25.18 -0.61
N GLU A 101 5.57 24.57 -1.77
CA GLU A 101 6.63 25.02 -2.69
C GLU A 101 6.31 26.38 -3.31
N THR A 102 5.06 26.60 -3.71
CA THR A 102 4.61 27.87 -4.28
C THR A 102 4.73 29.00 -3.27
N LEU A 103 4.37 28.75 -2.01
CA LEU A 103 4.53 29.70 -0.91
C LEU A 103 6.02 30.02 -0.66
N LEU A 104 6.88 29.00 -0.62
CA LEU A 104 8.33 29.20 -0.48
C LEU A 104 8.90 30.06 -1.62
N ALA A 105 8.51 29.80 -2.87
CA ALA A 105 8.96 30.57 -4.03
C ALA A 105 8.47 32.03 -4.02
N SER A 106 7.36 32.31 -3.34
CA SER A 106 6.81 33.68 -3.22
C SER A 106 7.53 34.55 -2.17
N ILE A 107 8.31 33.95 -1.28
CA ILE A 107 9.08 34.65 -0.27
C ILE A 107 10.40 35.13 -0.89
N ASN A 108 10.40 36.34 -1.46
CA ASN A 108 11.58 37.03 -2.02
C ASN A 108 12.59 37.55 -0.96
N SER A 109 12.45 37.15 0.31
CA SER A 109 13.25 37.67 1.42
C SER A 109 14.18 36.60 1.94
N THR A 110 15.44 36.97 2.18
CA THR A 110 16.43 36.11 2.84
C THR A 110 15.80 35.51 4.10
N PRO A 111 15.65 34.18 4.19
CA PRO A 111 15.01 33.57 5.33
C PRO A 111 15.83 33.90 6.58
N ASP A 112 15.19 34.51 7.57
CA ASP A 112 15.78 34.70 8.89
C ASP A 112 16.05 33.30 9.49
N PRO A 113 17.30 32.92 9.76
CA PRO A 113 17.63 31.62 10.32
C PRO A 113 17.00 31.35 11.70
N ALA A 114 16.45 32.38 12.37
CA ALA A 114 15.81 32.25 13.67
C ALA A 114 14.31 31.85 13.61
N THR A 115 13.66 31.89 12.45
CA THR A 115 12.22 31.55 12.33
C THR A 115 12.00 30.43 11.31
N PRO A 116 11.99 29.14 11.73
CA PRO A 116 11.63 28.05 10.83
C PRO A 116 10.16 28.21 10.42
N LEU A 117 9.93 28.69 9.21
CA LEU A 117 8.60 28.73 8.60
C LEU A 117 8.17 27.29 8.30
N SER A 118 7.23 26.74 9.06
CA SER A 118 6.55 25.50 8.70
C SER A 118 5.58 25.81 7.55
N VAL A 119 6.07 25.75 6.32
CA VAL A 119 5.28 26.11 5.13
C VAL A 119 4.27 25.02 4.74
N LEU A 120 4.48 23.78 5.18
CA LEU A 120 3.62 22.66 4.84
C LEU A 120 2.36 22.61 5.72
N ASP A 121 1.16 22.69 5.10
CA ASP A 121 -0.11 22.52 5.82
C ASP A 121 -0.31 21.04 6.22
N ARG A 122 0.12 20.70 7.44
CA ARG A 122 -0.09 19.38 8.04
C ARG A 122 -1.57 19.01 8.19
N SER A 123 -2.47 19.99 8.28
CA SER A 123 -3.92 19.73 8.31
C SER A 123 -4.42 19.30 6.93
N ALA A 124 -3.91 19.87 5.84
CA ALA A 124 -4.18 19.41 4.48
C ALA A 124 -3.69 17.97 4.28
N LEU A 125 -2.47 17.66 4.74
CA LEU A 125 -1.96 16.28 4.72
C LEU A 125 -2.88 15.31 5.47
N ARG A 126 -3.39 15.67 6.66
CA ARG A 126 -4.35 14.83 7.39
C ARG A 126 -5.68 14.66 6.64
N ARG A 127 -6.20 15.74 6.04
CA ARG A 127 -7.43 15.72 5.21
C ARG A 127 -7.29 14.88 3.93
N SER A 128 -6.06 14.58 3.49
CA SER A 128 -5.83 13.64 2.39
C SER A 128 -6.33 12.23 2.69
N GLY A 129 -6.34 11.83 3.97
CA GLY A 129 -6.64 10.47 4.39
C GLY A 129 -5.55 9.44 4.06
N TRP A 130 -4.39 9.85 3.51
CA TRP A 130 -3.36 8.94 3.03
C TRP A 130 -2.91 7.93 4.11
N LEU A 131 -2.53 8.43 5.29
CA LEU A 131 -2.15 7.56 6.40
C LEU A 131 -3.30 6.66 6.88
N ARG A 132 -4.56 7.09 6.79
CA ARG A 132 -5.71 6.22 7.12
C ARG A 132 -5.77 5.01 6.20
N HIS A 133 -5.41 5.16 4.94
CA HIS A 133 -5.36 4.05 3.99
C HIS A 133 -4.19 3.10 4.28
N ILE A 134 -3.01 3.63 4.63
CA ILE A 134 -1.87 2.81 5.08
C ILE A 134 -2.22 2.03 6.35
N VAL A 135 -2.90 2.67 7.31
CA VAL A 135 -3.41 2.01 8.53
C VAL A 135 -4.32 0.84 8.19
N ALA A 136 -5.27 1.02 7.27
CA ALA A 136 -6.19 -0.06 6.87
C ALA A 136 -5.45 -1.28 6.27
N VAL A 137 -4.39 -1.05 5.49
CA VAL A 137 -3.53 -2.13 4.98
C VAL A 137 -2.81 -2.83 6.15
N LEU A 138 -2.20 -2.08 7.07
CA LEU A 138 -1.49 -2.64 8.22
C LEU A 138 -2.41 -3.38 9.20
N GLU A 139 -3.64 -2.90 9.41
CA GLU A 139 -4.66 -3.58 10.22
C GLU A 139 -5.05 -4.93 9.58
N GLY A 140 -5.29 -4.94 8.28
CA GLY A 140 -5.54 -6.16 7.52
C GLY A 140 -4.38 -7.15 7.61
N THR A 141 -3.15 -6.69 7.40
CA THR A 141 -1.93 -7.49 7.56
C THR A 141 -1.82 -8.06 8.97
N ALA A 142 -1.99 -7.24 10.01
CA ALA A 142 -1.92 -7.71 11.40
C ALA A 142 -2.96 -8.79 11.69
N LEU A 143 -4.19 -8.68 11.14
CA LEU A 143 -5.21 -9.70 11.27
C LEU A 143 -4.79 -11.02 10.60
N ILE A 144 -4.30 -10.96 9.36
CA ILE A 144 -3.85 -12.14 8.60
C ILE A 144 -2.70 -12.84 9.34
N VAL A 145 -1.66 -12.08 9.69
CA VAL A 145 -0.47 -12.59 10.38
C VAL A 145 -0.86 -13.27 11.68
N LYS A 146 -1.71 -12.65 12.50
CA LYS A 146 -2.17 -13.26 13.76
C LYS A 146 -2.96 -14.54 13.53
N ASN A 147 -3.81 -14.60 12.50
CA ASN A 147 -4.58 -15.82 12.24
C ASN A 147 -3.68 -16.98 11.78
N VAL A 148 -2.70 -16.70 10.93
CA VAL A 148 -1.75 -17.72 10.45
C VAL A 148 -0.79 -18.14 11.56
N HIS A 149 -0.16 -17.17 12.23
CA HIS A 149 0.91 -17.44 13.18
C HIS A 149 0.41 -17.88 14.55
N ILE A 150 -0.58 -17.19 15.12
CA ILE A 150 -1.04 -17.42 16.50
C ILE A 150 -2.16 -18.47 16.53
N ASN A 151 -3.13 -18.36 15.62
CA ASN A 151 -4.26 -19.31 15.59
C ASN A 151 -3.98 -20.55 14.73
N SER A 152 -2.80 -20.62 14.09
CA SER A 152 -2.39 -21.71 13.20
C SER A 152 -3.49 -22.09 12.18
N SER A 153 -4.18 -21.09 11.65
CA SER A 153 -5.38 -21.25 10.83
C SER A 153 -5.25 -20.58 9.46
N HIS A 154 -5.97 -21.11 8.48
CA HIS A 154 -5.88 -20.66 7.09
C HIS A 154 -6.55 -19.31 6.88
N VAL A 155 -6.08 -18.60 5.85
CA VAL A 155 -6.71 -17.37 5.37
C VAL A 155 -6.80 -17.40 3.85
N LEU A 156 -7.98 -17.11 3.32
CA LEU A 156 -8.20 -16.82 1.91
C LEU A 156 -8.41 -15.31 1.75
N ILE A 157 -7.63 -14.67 0.89
CA ILE A 157 -7.68 -13.20 0.69
C ILE A 157 -8.20 -12.90 -0.71
N HIS A 158 -9.21 -12.06 -0.81
CA HIS A 158 -9.68 -11.55 -2.10
C HIS A 158 -10.15 -10.09 -2.00
N CYS A 159 -10.47 -9.49 -3.14
CA CYS A 159 -11.13 -8.20 -3.20
C CYS A 159 -12.21 -8.20 -4.30
N SER A 160 -12.21 -7.23 -5.22
CA SER A 160 -13.04 -7.29 -6.44
C SER A 160 -12.37 -8.16 -7.50
N ASP A 161 -11.26 -7.68 -8.08
CA ASP A 161 -10.57 -8.35 -9.20
C ASP A 161 -9.36 -9.17 -8.76
N GLY A 162 -8.91 -9.03 -7.51
CA GLY A 162 -7.85 -9.86 -6.94
C GLY A 162 -6.42 -9.39 -7.20
N TRP A 163 -6.18 -8.27 -7.90
CA TRP A 163 -4.82 -7.84 -8.30
C TRP A 163 -4.31 -6.54 -7.66
N ASP A 164 -5.11 -5.88 -6.79
CA ASP A 164 -4.71 -4.63 -6.11
C ASP A 164 -4.54 -4.85 -4.60
N ARG A 165 -5.64 -4.78 -3.86
CA ARG A 165 -5.66 -4.93 -2.39
C ARG A 165 -5.25 -6.32 -1.93
N THR A 166 -5.57 -7.34 -2.72
CA THR A 166 -5.14 -8.71 -2.46
C THR A 166 -3.62 -8.81 -2.50
N SER A 167 -2.97 -8.26 -3.53
CA SER A 167 -1.50 -8.24 -3.62
C SER A 167 -0.88 -7.44 -2.47
N GLN A 168 -1.45 -6.30 -2.08
CA GLN A 168 -1.00 -5.54 -0.89
C GLN A 168 -1.01 -6.42 0.37
N LEU A 169 -2.15 -7.04 0.68
CA LEU A 169 -2.32 -7.84 1.90
C LEU A 169 -1.49 -9.12 1.88
N SER A 170 -1.46 -9.82 0.74
CA SER A 170 -0.69 -11.05 0.57
C SER A 170 0.81 -10.79 0.75
N ALA A 171 1.35 -9.80 0.04
CA ALA A 171 2.77 -9.47 0.09
C ALA A 171 3.18 -8.96 1.49
N MET A 172 2.40 -8.05 2.08
CA MET A 172 2.68 -7.52 3.42
C MET A 172 2.65 -8.62 4.50
N SER A 173 1.71 -9.57 4.40
CA SER A 173 1.62 -10.68 5.35
C SER A 173 2.80 -11.64 5.21
N GLN A 174 3.24 -11.90 3.98
CA GLN A 174 4.43 -12.72 3.71
C GLN A 174 5.71 -12.07 4.26
N ILE A 175 5.90 -10.76 4.09
CA ILE A 175 7.03 -10.02 4.71
C ILE A 175 7.04 -10.18 6.23
N CYS A 176 5.86 -10.14 6.85
CA CYS A 176 5.72 -10.28 8.29
C CYS A 176 5.95 -11.71 8.79
N LEU A 177 5.50 -12.71 8.03
CA LEU A 177 5.53 -14.12 8.43
C LEU A 177 6.86 -14.83 8.11
N ASP A 178 7.54 -14.42 7.03
CA ASP A 178 8.72 -15.12 6.52
C ASP A 178 9.92 -14.17 6.39
N PRO A 179 10.97 -14.35 7.21
CA PRO A 179 12.22 -13.60 7.13
C PRO A 179 12.87 -13.57 5.75
N PHE A 180 12.65 -14.60 4.93
CA PHE A 180 13.20 -14.64 3.58
C PHE A 180 12.82 -13.41 2.78
N TYR A 181 11.56 -12.97 2.84
CA TYR A 181 11.06 -11.81 2.10
C TYR A 181 11.58 -10.46 2.63
N ARG A 182 12.33 -10.47 3.73
CA ARG A 182 13.04 -9.31 4.29
C ARG A 182 14.50 -9.22 3.83
N THR A 183 14.98 -10.21 3.09
CA THR A 183 16.22 -10.14 2.31
C THR A 183 16.01 -9.37 1.00
N ILE A 184 17.06 -8.79 0.42
CA ILE A 184 17.02 -8.13 -0.90
C ILE A 184 16.45 -9.10 -1.93
N ARG A 185 17.02 -10.31 -2.00
CA ARG A 185 16.60 -11.34 -2.95
C ARG A 185 15.15 -11.76 -2.73
N GLY A 186 14.75 -11.99 -1.48
CA GLY A 186 13.39 -12.41 -1.16
C GLY A 186 12.38 -11.32 -1.52
N PHE A 187 12.67 -10.05 -1.24
CA PHE A 187 11.78 -8.96 -1.60
C PHE A 187 11.60 -8.83 -3.13
N GLN A 188 12.69 -8.96 -3.90
CA GLN A 188 12.61 -8.99 -5.37
C GLN A 188 11.69 -10.11 -5.86
N ILE A 189 11.86 -11.32 -5.31
CA ILE A 189 11.02 -12.48 -5.63
C ILE A 189 9.57 -12.25 -5.23
N LEU A 190 9.32 -11.62 -4.07
CA LEU A 190 7.97 -11.30 -3.62
C LEU A 190 7.27 -10.35 -4.59
N VAL A 191 7.96 -9.31 -5.06
CA VAL A 191 7.43 -8.37 -6.06
C VAL A 191 7.15 -9.10 -7.37
N GLU A 192 8.10 -9.90 -7.88
CA GLU A 192 7.89 -10.69 -9.10
C GLU A 192 6.71 -11.68 -8.96
N LYS A 193 6.54 -12.28 -7.79
CA LYS A 193 5.47 -13.22 -7.50
C LYS A 193 4.13 -12.50 -7.35
N ASP A 194 3.90 -11.81 -6.24
CA ASP A 194 2.57 -11.33 -5.83
C ASP A 194 2.07 -10.11 -6.61
N TRP A 195 2.96 -9.43 -7.34
CA TRP A 195 2.61 -8.24 -8.12
C TRP A 195 2.75 -8.48 -9.61
N VAL A 196 3.95 -8.84 -10.08
CA VAL A 196 4.21 -8.95 -11.52
C VAL A 196 3.50 -10.17 -12.11
N SER A 197 3.75 -11.39 -11.60
CA SER A 197 3.17 -12.61 -12.16
C SER A 197 1.67 -12.74 -11.88
N PHE A 198 1.21 -12.35 -10.69
CA PHE A 198 -0.20 -12.36 -10.30
C PHE A 198 -1.05 -11.25 -10.98
N GLY A 199 -0.44 -10.42 -11.84
CA GLY A 199 -1.17 -9.57 -12.77
C GLY A 199 -1.65 -8.25 -12.18
N HIS A 200 -0.90 -7.67 -11.24
CA HIS A 200 -1.09 -6.26 -10.93
C HIS A 200 -0.90 -5.44 -12.21
N LYS A 201 -1.89 -4.59 -12.50
CA LYS A 201 -1.98 -3.85 -13.76
C LYS A 201 -1.05 -2.63 -13.77
N PHE A 202 0.27 -2.86 -13.74
CA PHE A 202 1.27 -1.79 -13.60
C PHE A 202 1.16 -0.71 -14.67
N LEU A 203 0.97 -1.09 -15.95
CA LEU A 203 0.79 -0.13 -17.04
C LEU A 203 -0.39 0.81 -16.77
N ASP A 204 -1.56 0.27 -16.42
CA ASP A 204 -2.76 1.05 -16.10
C ASP A 204 -2.58 1.90 -14.82
N ARG A 205 -2.08 1.29 -13.75
CA ARG A 205 -2.01 1.91 -12.42
C ARG A 205 -0.97 3.02 -12.36
N CYS A 206 0.16 2.84 -13.04
CA CYS A 206 1.23 3.83 -13.09
C CYS A 206 1.00 4.88 -14.18
N GLY A 207 0.05 4.65 -15.10
CA GLY A 207 -0.24 5.57 -16.19
C GLY A 207 0.96 5.75 -17.13
N HIS A 208 1.75 4.69 -17.35
CA HIS A 208 2.79 4.75 -18.37
C HIS A 208 2.15 5.12 -19.71
N LEU A 209 2.80 5.99 -20.48
CA LEU A 209 2.29 6.50 -21.76
C LEU A 209 0.97 7.31 -21.68
N SER A 210 0.52 7.71 -20.49
CA SER A 210 -0.80 8.36 -20.29
C SER A 210 -0.76 9.90 -20.19
N SER A 211 0.40 10.56 -20.39
CA SER A 211 0.50 12.03 -20.38
C SER A 211 0.63 12.61 -21.79
N GLU A 212 -0.40 13.33 -22.23
CA GLU A 212 -0.37 14.15 -23.44
C GLU A 212 0.67 15.30 -23.35
N LYS A 213 1.00 15.75 -22.13
CA LYS A 213 1.85 16.93 -21.87
C LYS A 213 3.34 16.63 -21.71
N PHE A 214 3.73 15.39 -21.44
CA PHE A 214 5.16 15.01 -21.33
C PHE A 214 5.74 14.46 -22.64
N PHE A 215 4.90 14.15 -23.63
CA PHE A 215 5.31 13.74 -24.98
C PHE A 215 5.08 14.85 -26.02
N THR A 216 4.78 16.08 -25.61
CA THR A 216 4.91 17.25 -26.48
C THR A 216 6.37 17.68 -26.46
N SER A 217 7.14 17.12 -27.41
CA SER A 217 8.48 17.61 -27.71
C SER A 217 8.45 19.12 -27.89
N THR A 218 9.46 19.82 -27.37
CA THR A 218 9.72 21.27 -27.48
C THR A 218 9.95 21.75 -28.93
N THR A 219 9.49 20.99 -29.92
CA THR A 219 9.70 21.18 -31.35
C THR A 219 8.64 22.06 -32.03
N THR A 220 7.82 22.81 -31.28
CA THR A 220 6.99 23.87 -31.89
C THR A 220 7.82 24.99 -32.54
N THR A 221 9.15 24.92 -32.47
CA THR A 221 10.10 25.81 -33.18
C THR A 221 11.02 25.09 -34.17
N ALA A 222 10.80 23.82 -34.51
CA ALA A 222 11.67 23.10 -35.45
C ALA A 222 11.27 23.33 -36.92
N GLU A 223 12.25 23.61 -37.77
CA GLU A 223 12.08 23.83 -39.20
C GLU A 223 11.53 22.58 -39.93
N PRO A 224 10.75 22.76 -41.02
CA PRO A 224 10.21 21.66 -41.81
C PRO A 224 11.34 20.81 -42.40
N GLY A 225 11.36 19.50 -42.11
CA GLY A 225 12.33 18.55 -42.67
C GLY A 225 13.33 17.92 -41.69
N SER A 226 13.29 18.26 -40.40
CA SER A 226 14.06 17.52 -39.38
C SER A 226 13.32 16.24 -38.92
N GLY A 227 14.05 15.21 -38.48
CA GLY A 227 13.49 13.91 -38.03
C GLY A 227 12.50 13.97 -36.85
N ALA A 228 12.11 15.17 -36.41
CA ALA A 228 11.07 15.43 -35.42
C ALA A 228 9.68 14.95 -35.86
N GLU A 229 9.33 15.01 -37.14
CA GLU A 229 8.04 14.49 -37.64
C GLU A 229 7.93 12.96 -37.51
N ALA A 230 9.02 12.23 -37.79
CA ALA A 230 9.07 10.78 -37.64
C ALA A 230 8.99 10.36 -36.17
N ALA A 231 9.67 11.10 -35.27
CA ALA A 231 9.56 10.89 -33.83
C ALA A 231 8.13 11.17 -33.34
N GLN A 232 7.51 12.27 -33.76
CA GLN A 232 6.14 12.61 -33.38
C GLN A 232 5.12 11.58 -33.89
N ALA A 233 5.27 11.11 -35.14
CA ALA A 233 4.44 10.06 -35.71
C ALA A 233 4.62 8.73 -34.96
N PHE A 234 5.87 8.39 -34.59
CA PHE A 234 6.18 7.22 -33.77
C PHE A 234 5.49 7.32 -32.40
N PHE A 235 5.67 8.43 -31.66
CA PHE A 235 5.03 8.63 -30.35
C PHE A 235 3.50 8.61 -30.43
N THR A 236 2.91 9.23 -31.45
CA THR A 236 1.44 9.22 -31.65
C THR A 236 0.94 7.81 -31.96
N SER A 237 1.69 7.03 -32.76
CA SER A 237 1.34 5.63 -33.06
C SER A 237 1.45 4.71 -31.84
N VAL A 238 2.47 4.91 -31.00
CA VAL A 238 2.66 4.21 -29.73
C VAL A 238 1.53 4.60 -28.77
N GLN A 239 1.23 5.89 -28.63
CA GLN A 239 0.14 6.36 -27.78
C GLN A 239 -1.20 5.77 -28.20
N ASN A 240 -1.56 5.78 -29.49
CA ASN A 240 -2.83 5.20 -29.95
C ASN A 240 -2.90 3.67 -29.81
N ARG A 241 -1.75 2.98 -29.82
CA ARG A 241 -1.67 1.53 -29.65
C ARG A 241 -1.74 1.11 -28.19
N PHE A 242 -1.31 1.97 -27.26
CA PHE A 242 -1.18 1.64 -25.83
C PHE A 242 -2.11 2.44 -24.90
N ALA A 243 -2.63 3.60 -25.31
CA ALA A 243 -3.43 4.48 -24.46
C ALA A 243 -4.84 4.72 -25.04
N SER A 244 -5.86 4.27 -24.31
CA SER A 244 -7.23 4.75 -24.47
C SER A 244 -7.53 5.78 -23.37
N GLN A 245 -8.45 6.73 -23.59
CA GLN A 245 -8.84 7.71 -22.55
C GLN A 245 -9.37 7.07 -21.25
N GLY A 246 -9.75 5.78 -21.28
CA GLY A 246 -10.09 5.01 -20.08
C GLY A 246 -8.91 4.77 -19.12
N HIS A 247 -7.68 4.74 -19.65
CA HIS A 247 -6.47 4.38 -18.91
C HIS A 247 -6.11 5.37 -17.79
N ILE A 248 -6.41 6.67 -17.98
CA ILE A 248 -6.15 7.69 -16.95
C ILE A 248 -7.04 7.48 -15.71
N LYS A 249 -8.29 7.01 -15.90
CA LYS A 249 -9.21 6.73 -14.78
C LYS A 249 -8.81 5.48 -13.99
N GLU A 250 -7.97 4.63 -14.55
CA GLU A 250 -7.42 3.43 -13.92
C GLU A 250 -6.13 3.69 -13.14
N THR A 251 -5.53 4.89 -13.27
CA THR A 251 -4.34 5.27 -12.50
C THR A 251 -4.63 5.30 -11.00
N SER A 252 -3.72 4.73 -10.22
CA SER A 252 -3.82 4.70 -8.75
C SER A 252 -2.52 4.23 -8.10
N PRO A 253 -2.12 4.82 -6.96
CA PRO A 253 -0.83 4.55 -6.31
C PRO A 253 -0.82 3.28 -5.45
N ILE A 254 -1.31 2.14 -5.97
CA ILE A 254 -1.48 0.91 -5.19
C ILE A 254 -0.13 0.30 -4.80
N PHE A 255 0.81 0.20 -5.74
CA PHE A 255 2.17 -0.29 -5.44
C PHE A 255 2.96 0.71 -4.58
N HIS A 256 2.74 2.02 -4.76
CA HIS A 256 3.29 3.04 -3.85
C HIS A 256 2.82 2.81 -2.41
N GLN A 257 1.52 2.62 -2.18
CA GLN A 257 1.00 2.31 -0.84
C GLN A 257 1.64 1.04 -0.24
N PHE A 258 1.93 0.03 -1.08
CA PHE A 258 2.66 -1.16 -0.63
C PHE A 258 4.08 -0.82 -0.18
N LEU A 259 4.86 -0.10 -1.00
CA LEU A 259 6.22 0.32 -0.62
C LEU A 259 6.22 1.18 0.66
N GLU A 260 5.24 2.08 0.80
CA GLU A 260 5.11 2.88 2.03
C GLU A 260 4.71 2.04 3.24
N ALA A 261 3.87 1.00 3.07
CA ALA A 261 3.57 0.05 4.13
C ALA A 261 4.80 -0.77 4.56
N VAL A 262 5.66 -1.18 3.61
CA VAL A 262 6.96 -1.80 3.90
C VAL A 262 7.88 -0.82 4.65
N ARG A 263 7.88 0.46 4.26
CA ARG A 263 8.63 1.50 4.99
C ARG A 263 8.15 1.68 6.43
N GLN A 264 6.84 1.54 6.70
CA GLN A 264 6.33 1.54 8.08
C GLN A 264 6.93 0.38 8.88
N LEU A 265 7.01 -0.82 8.30
CA LEU A 265 7.64 -1.97 8.96
C LEU A 265 9.13 -1.72 9.21
N GLN A 266 9.89 -1.21 8.24
CA GLN A 266 11.30 -0.84 8.44
C GLN A 266 11.48 0.18 9.57
N ARG A 267 10.53 1.10 9.78
CA ARG A 267 10.60 2.05 10.90
C ARG A 267 10.31 1.37 12.24
N GLN A 268 9.34 0.47 12.29
CA GLN A 268 8.97 -0.25 13.51
C GLN A 268 10.00 -1.33 13.89
N TYR A 269 10.73 -1.84 12.89
CA TYR A 269 11.68 -2.96 12.99
C TYR A 269 12.96 -2.67 12.18
N PRO A 270 13.81 -1.72 12.62
CA PRO A 270 14.94 -1.19 11.84
C PRO A 270 16.04 -2.22 11.55
N ASP A 271 16.18 -3.26 12.37
CA ASP A 271 17.20 -4.30 12.31
C ASP A 271 16.73 -5.59 11.61
N ARG A 272 15.49 -5.60 11.08
CA ARG A 272 14.83 -6.82 10.55
C ARG A 272 14.81 -6.93 9.02
N PHE A 273 15.41 -5.98 8.31
CA PHE A 273 15.40 -5.92 6.85
C PHE A 273 16.81 -5.73 6.29
N GLU A 274 17.20 -6.56 5.33
CA GLU A 274 18.50 -6.47 4.65
C GLU A 274 18.57 -5.26 3.72
N TYR A 275 17.46 -4.91 3.07
CA TYR A 275 17.37 -3.72 2.23
C TYR A 275 17.02 -2.49 3.07
N ASN A 276 17.63 -1.36 2.73
CA ASN A 276 17.41 -0.09 3.41
C ASN A 276 16.29 0.74 2.73
N GLU A 277 16.09 1.96 3.22
CA GLU A 277 15.09 2.89 2.68
C GLU A 277 15.40 3.34 1.25
N ARG A 278 16.68 3.51 0.90
CA ARG A 278 17.12 3.91 -0.45
C ARG A 278 16.69 2.89 -1.48
N PHE A 279 16.78 1.61 -1.18
CA PHE A 279 16.29 0.53 -2.05
C PHE A 279 14.82 0.74 -2.44
N LEU A 280 13.95 1.01 -1.46
CA LEU A 280 12.52 1.22 -1.70
C LEU A 280 12.25 2.49 -2.53
N ARG A 281 12.95 3.59 -2.26
CA ARG A 281 12.81 4.82 -3.06
C ARG A 281 13.29 4.66 -4.50
N GLN A 282 14.40 3.95 -4.72
CA GLN A 282 14.85 3.66 -6.07
C GLN A 282 13.85 2.78 -6.81
N LEU A 283 13.24 1.81 -6.11
CA LEU A 283 12.23 0.97 -6.72
C LEU A 283 11.00 1.77 -7.10
N TYR A 284 10.57 2.69 -6.22
CA TYR A 284 9.52 3.66 -6.52
C TYR A 284 9.85 4.54 -7.72
N TYR A 285 11.09 5.01 -7.86
CA TYR A 285 11.51 5.78 -9.04
C TYR A 285 11.40 4.94 -10.33
N HIS A 286 11.93 3.71 -10.30
CA HIS A 286 11.89 2.80 -11.46
C HIS A 286 10.52 2.22 -11.76
N LEU A 287 9.55 2.31 -10.84
CA LEU A 287 8.14 2.07 -11.10
C LEU A 287 7.61 2.99 -12.20
N TYR A 288 8.07 4.24 -12.26
CA TYR A 288 7.59 5.26 -13.19
C TYR A 288 8.58 5.60 -14.31
N SER A 289 9.88 5.32 -14.14
CA SER A 289 10.91 5.74 -15.11
C SER A 289 10.82 5.02 -16.46
N CYS A 290 10.16 3.87 -16.52
CA CYS A 290 10.08 2.99 -17.71
C CYS A 290 11.46 2.63 -18.30
N GLN A 291 12.53 2.73 -17.50
CA GLN A 291 13.89 2.39 -17.92
C GLN A 291 14.10 0.87 -18.05
N PHE A 292 13.30 0.10 -17.31
CA PHE A 292 13.37 -1.35 -17.23
C PHE A 292 12.04 -1.99 -17.60
N GLY A 293 12.07 -3.25 -18.03
CA GLY A 293 10.89 -4.01 -18.44
C GLY A 293 10.01 -4.52 -17.29
N THR A 294 10.56 -4.58 -16.07
CA THR A 294 9.94 -5.25 -14.91
C THR A 294 8.51 -4.80 -14.63
N PHE A 295 8.26 -3.49 -14.68
CA PHE A 295 6.94 -2.92 -14.37
C PHE A 295 6.16 -2.46 -15.62
N LEU A 296 6.60 -2.85 -16.81
CA LEU A 296 5.82 -2.61 -18.02
C LEU A 296 4.71 -3.66 -18.15
N PHE A 297 3.58 -3.31 -18.79
CA PHE A 297 2.43 -4.18 -19.06
C PHE A 297 1.58 -4.57 -17.83
N ASN A 298 0.42 -5.17 -18.07
CA ASN A 298 -0.57 -5.49 -17.04
C ASN A 298 -0.60 -6.95 -16.59
N SER A 299 0.03 -7.86 -17.34
CA SER A 299 0.02 -9.29 -17.02
C SER A 299 1.29 -10.01 -17.44
N GLU A 300 1.55 -11.16 -16.81
CA GLU A 300 2.66 -12.04 -17.20
C GLU A 300 2.56 -12.46 -18.67
N ARG A 301 1.33 -12.73 -19.14
CA ARG A 301 1.06 -13.09 -20.55
C ARG A 301 1.49 -11.98 -21.50
N GLU A 302 1.15 -10.72 -21.20
CA GLU A 302 1.60 -9.58 -22.03
C GLU A 302 3.12 -9.47 -22.08
N ARG A 303 3.82 -9.66 -20.95
CA ARG A 303 5.29 -9.61 -20.90
C ARG A 303 5.98 -10.77 -21.65
N ARG A 304 5.40 -11.97 -21.63
CA ARG A 304 5.98 -13.18 -22.25
C ARG A 304 5.58 -13.41 -23.70
N VAL A 305 4.48 -12.83 -24.16
CA VAL A 305 3.96 -13.06 -25.52
C VAL A 305 4.01 -11.77 -26.36
N GLY A 306 3.86 -10.60 -25.74
CA GLY A 306 3.71 -9.35 -26.47
C GLY A 306 2.46 -9.34 -27.35
N ASP A 307 2.53 -8.64 -28.48
CA ASP A 307 1.46 -8.54 -29.48
C ASP A 307 1.58 -9.55 -30.62
N GLY A 308 2.55 -10.47 -30.54
CA GLY A 308 2.82 -11.49 -31.54
C GLY A 308 3.52 -10.99 -32.82
N SER A 309 3.91 -9.71 -32.88
CA SER A 309 4.59 -9.13 -34.05
C SER A 309 6.12 -9.18 -34.00
N GLY A 310 6.70 -9.62 -32.87
CA GLY A 310 8.13 -9.68 -32.64
C GLY A 310 8.50 -10.51 -31.41
N PRO A 311 9.78 -10.48 -30.99
CA PRO A 311 10.20 -11.16 -29.76
C PRO A 311 9.45 -10.63 -28.53
N PRO A 312 9.23 -11.47 -27.51
CA PRO A 312 8.58 -11.06 -26.26
C PRO A 312 9.22 -9.83 -25.61
N PRO A 313 8.43 -8.98 -24.93
CA PRO A 313 8.97 -7.87 -24.15
C PRO A 313 10.04 -8.27 -23.13
N ILE A 314 9.90 -9.42 -22.49
CA ILE A 314 10.89 -9.92 -21.52
C ILE A 314 12.26 -10.24 -22.14
N GLU A 315 12.33 -10.47 -23.45
CA GLU A 315 13.58 -10.73 -24.18
C GLU A 315 14.21 -9.46 -24.77
N THR A 316 13.47 -8.35 -24.76
CA THR A 316 13.86 -7.08 -25.41
C THR A 316 14.08 -5.95 -24.41
N THR A 317 13.89 -6.21 -23.12
CA THR A 317 14.02 -5.24 -22.04
C THR A 317 14.90 -5.79 -20.93
N VAL A 318 15.57 -4.89 -20.20
CA VAL A 318 16.42 -5.25 -19.05
C VAL A 318 15.57 -5.28 -17.78
N SER A 319 15.90 -6.19 -16.86
CA SER A 319 15.26 -6.26 -15.55
C SER A 319 15.79 -5.16 -14.63
N VAL A 320 14.91 -4.54 -13.83
CA VAL A 320 15.33 -3.60 -12.78
C VAL A 320 16.21 -4.31 -11.74
N TRP A 321 16.01 -5.62 -11.55
CA TRP A 321 16.79 -6.41 -10.59
C TRP A 321 18.25 -6.57 -11.02
N ASP A 322 18.55 -6.58 -12.32
CA ASP A 322 19.95 -6.62 -12.80
C ASP A 322 20.72 -5.37 -12.36
N TYR A 323 20.03 -4.22 -12.37
CA TYR A 323 20.58 -2.96 -11.86
C TYR A 323 20.77 -3.01 -10.34
N PHE A 324 19.74 -3.40 -9.59
CA PHE A 324 19.80 -3.50 -8.11
C PHE A 324 20.84 -4.51 -7.61
N ASN A 325 21.05 -5.59 -8.36
CA ASN A 325 22.01 -6.65 -8.02
C ASN A 325 23.44 -6.35 -8.52
N SER A 326 23.67 -5.19 -9.14
CA SER A 326 25.04 -4.74 -9.40
C SER A 326 25.78 -4.53 -8.07
N PRO A 327 27.09 -4.84 -7.98
CA PRO A 327 27.82 -4.75 -6.71
C PRO A 327 27.76 -3.36 -6.06
N GLN A 328 27.77 -2.31 -6.87
CA GLN A 328 27.68 -0.94 -6.41
C GLN A 328 26.30 -0.64 -5.79
N GLU A 329 25.21 -1.04 -6.46
CA GLU A 329 23.87 -0.82 -5.94
C GLU A 329 23.58 -1.67 -4.72
N MET A 330 24.02 -2.93 -4.69
CA MET A 330 23.89 -3.77 -3.50
C MET A 330 24.53 -3.11 -2.28
N ALA A 331 25.78 -2.65 -2.39
CA ALA A 331 26.48 -1.99 -1.28
C ALA A 331 25.75 -0.74 -0.74
N LEU A 332 25.08 0.02 -1.61
CA LEU A 332 24.33 1.22 -1.23
C LEU A 332 22.92 0.92 -0.73
N ASN A 333 22.37 -0.25 -1.07
CA ASN A 333 21.00 -0.65 -0.74
C ASN A 333 20.92 -1.60 0.46
N THR A 334 22.04 -2.13 0.94
CA THR A 334 22.10 -2.92 2.16
C THR A 334 21.95 -2.03 3.40
N ASN A 335 21.13 -2.49 4.35
CA ASN A 335 21.00 -1.95 5.69
C ASN A 335 22.12 -2.50 6.57
N GLN A 336 22.93 -1.60 7.14
CA GLN A 336 24.06 -1.99 7.99
C GLN A 336 23.63 -2.50 9.37
N ASP A 337 22.41 -2.14 9.79
CA ASP A 337 21.85 -2.54 11.07
C ASP A 337 21.07 -3.86 10.97
N TYR A 338 21.03 -4.50 9.80
CA TYR A 338 20.32 -5.76 9.62
C TYR A 338 20.97 -6.89 10.43
N ASP A 339 20.18 -7.50 11.33
CA ASP A 339 20.57 -8.64 12.12
C ASP A 339 19.67 -9.85 11.82
N PRO A 340 20.12 -10.79 10.95
CA PRO A 340 19.35 -11.99 10.63
C PRO A 340 19.20 -12.95 11.82
N SER A 341 19.96 -12.80 12.91
CA SER A 341 19.82 -13.66 14.09
C SER A 341 18.52 -13.39 14.87
N LEU A 342 17.93 -12.21 14.70
CA LEU A 342 16.62 -11.85 15.25
C LEU A 342 15.47 -12.65 14.62
N ASP A 343 15.74 -13.35 13.52
CA ASP A 343 14.78 -14.17 12.78
C ASP A 343 14.84 -15.65 13.11
N ASP A 344 15.55 -16.03 14.19
CA ASP A 344 15.55 -17.39 14.69
C ASP A 344 14.11 -17.84 15.06
N PRO A 345 13.59 -18.94 14.46
CA PRO A 345 12.30 -19.51 14.81
C PRO A 345 12.19 -19.93 16.28
N LYS A 346 13.31 -20.10 17.00
CA LYS A 346 13.33 -20.36 18.45
C LYS A 346 13.40 -19.09 19.30
N GLY A 347 13.50 -17.93 18.66
CA GLY A 347 13.50 -16.61 19.29
C GLY A 347 12.15 -16.24 19.88
N ARG A 348 12.10 -15.09 20.58
CA ARG A 348 10.90 -14.65 21.32
C ARG A 348 9.68 -14.41 20.44
N ASP A 349 9.89 -13.88 19.23
CA ASP A 349 8.84 -13.62 18.24
C ASP A 349 8.82 -14.65 17.11
N MET A 350 9.67 -15.69 17.19
CA MET A 350 9.82 -16.74 16.19
C MET A 350 10.09 -16.22 14.76
N GLY A 351 10.67 -15.02 14.64
CA GLY A 351 10.91 -14.39 13.34
C GLY A 351 9.68 -13.74 12.69
N VAL A 352 8.56 -13.62 13.41
CA VAL A 352 7.32 -13.04 12.89
C VAL A 352 7.13 -11.59 13.37
N LEU A 353 6.89 -10.68 12.44
CA LEU A 353 6.60 -9.27 12.71
C LEU A 353 5.09 -9.05 12.79
N ILE A 354 4.61 -8.33 13.81
CA ILE A 354 3.21 -7.89 13.89
C ILE A 354 3.19 -6.36 13.70
N PRO A 355 2.70 -5.82 12.57
CA PRO A 355 2.66 -4.37 12.39
C PRO A 355 1.81 -3.71 13.46
N ASN A 356 2.24 -2.53 13.92
CA ASN A 356 1.47 -1.66 14.79
C ASN A 356 0.76 -0.58 13.95
N PRO A 357 -0.55 -0.68 13.68
CA PRO A 357 -1.25 0.29 12.84
C PRO A 357 -1.47 1.64 13.53
N LYS A 358 -1.20 1.76 14.84
CA LYS A 358 -1.31 3.02 15.57
C LYS A 358 -0.06 3.90 15.41
N ASP A 359 1.05 3.30 15.01
CA ASP A 359 2.29 4.02 14.74
C ASP A 359 2.48 4.07 13.21
N VAL A 360 1.91 5.11 12.58
CA VAL A 360 2.09 5.40 11.16
C VAL A 360 2.54 6.84 10.98
N ARG A 361 3.41 7.06 9.98
CA ARG A 361 3.94 8.37 9.62
C ARG A 361 4.06 8.48 8.10
N PHE A 362 4.01 9.70 7.57
CA PHE A 362 4.34 9.92 6.16
C PHE A 362 5.79 9.54 5.91
N TRP A 363 6.04 8.91 4.75
CA TRP A 363 7.38 8.64 4.24
C TRP A 363 8.07 9.93 3.76
N ASN A 364 8.53 10.73 4.71
CA ASN A 364 9.03 12.08 4.45
C ASN A 364 10.21 12.12 3.47
N GLU A 365 11.10 11.13 3.51
CA GLU A 365 12.24 11.01 2.61
C GLU A 365 11.80 10.84 1.14
N LEU A 366 10.69 10.13 0.88
CA LEU A 366 10.13 9.98 -0.46
C LEU A 366 9.63 11.32 -1.03
N TYR A 367 9.05 12.15 -0.17
CA TYR A 367 8.53 13.46 -0.55
C TYR A 367 9.57 14.58 -0.51
N GLY A 368 10.84 14.27 -0.22
CA GLY A 368 11.92 15.25 -0.11
C GLY A 368 11.73 16.23 1.05
N ARG A 369 11.07 15.78 2.14
CA ARG A 369 10.78 16.58 3.34
C ARG A 369 11.44 16.00 4.58
N THR A 370 11.59 16.83 5.60
CA THR A 370 12.03 16.39 6.92
C THR A 370 10.90 15.69 7.69
N ASP A 371 11.26 14.82 8.63
CA ASP A 371 10.27 14.15 9.51
C ASP A 371 9.48 15.19 10.33
N GLU A 372 10.14 16.25 10.79
CA GLU A 372 9.44 17.33 11.51
C GLU A 372 8.40 18.02 10.62
N GLU A 373 8.70 18.34 9.35
CA GLU A 373 7.73 18.99 8.45
C GLU A 373 6.45 18.16 8.25
N MET A 374 6.58 16.85 8.03
CA MET A 374 5.42 16.00 7.69
C MET A 374 4.76 15.33 8.90
N ASN A 375 5.55 14.98 9.93
CA ASN A 375 5.13 14.14 11.05
C ASN A 375 5.27 14.83 12.42
N GLY A 376 5.83 16.04 12.46
CA GLY A 376 5.98 16.82 13.68
C GLY A 376 4.65 17.22 14.33
N LYS A 377 4.70 17.64 15.60
CA LYS A 377 3.52 18.08 16.34
C LYS A 377 2.98 19.37 15.73
N VAL A 378 1.70 19.40 15.36
CA VAL A 378 1.05 20.63 14.86
C VAL A 378 1.29 21.74 15.89
N PRO A 379 1.89 22.87 15.50
CA PRO A 379 1.99 24.01 16.39
C PRO A 379 0.57 24.38 16.80
N LEU A 380 0.26 24.32 18.10
CA LEU A 380 -0.96 24.94 18.60
C LEU A 380 -0.89 26.42 18.17
N PRO A 381 -1.98 27.00 17.67
CA PRO A 381 -1.99 28.44 17.43
C PRO A 381 -1.62 29.10 18.76
N ARG A 382 -0.46 29.78 18.80
CA ARG A 382 -0.17 30.70 19.89
C ARG A 382 -1.26 31.75 19.81
N GLY A 383 -2.25 31.65 20.70
CA GLY A 383 -3.20 32.74 20.90
C GLY A 383 -2.41 34.02 21.18
N PRO A 384 -2.98 35.21 20.94
CA PRO A 384 -2.30 36.45 21.26
C PRO A 384 -1.83 36.37 22.72
N GLU A 385 -0.52 36.47 22.92
CA GLU A 385 0.08 36.57 24.24
C GLU A 385 -0.43 37.88 24.86
N VAL A 386 -1.58 37.81 25.53
CA VAL A 386 -1.99 38.84 26.45
C VAL A 386 -1.11 38.63 27.67
N VAL A 387 0.00 39.36 27.71
CA VAL A 387 0.79 39.56 28.93
C VAL A 387 -0.09 40.35 29.89
N GLY A 388 -0.94 39.63 30.61
CA GLY A 388 -1.67 40.13 31.77
C GLY A 388 -0.79 40.00 33.02
N PRO A 389 -0.90 40.91 34.00
CA PRO A 389 -0.10 40.84 35.21
C PRO A 389 -0.37 39.54 35.98
N ILE A 390 0.70 38.96 36.50
CA ILE A 390 0.68 37.74 37.30
C ILE A 390 -0.19 37.98 38.54
N GLU A 391 -1.34 37.30 38.62
CA GLU A 391 -2.09 37.12 39.86
C GLU A 391 -2.24 35.63 40.21
N ASP A 392 -1.56 35.31 41.30
CA ASP A 392 -1.60 34.17 42.22
C ASP A 392 -2.32 32.86 41.83
N ALA A 393 -1.56 31.77 41.89
CA ALA A 393 -1.89 30.40 41.48
C ALA A 393 -2.87 29.65 42.42
N ARG A 394 -3.90 30.31 42.98
CA ARG A 394 -4.83 29.68 43.94
C ARG A 394 -6.27 29.56 43.48
N HIS A 395 -6.64 30.07 42.31
CA HIS A 395 -8.04 30.04 41.84
C HIS A 395 -8.41 28.90 40.88
N ILE A 396 -7.43 28.16 40.33
CA ILE A 396 -7.71 27.10 39.35
C ILE A 396 -8.17 25.79 40.01
N SER A 397 -7.82 25.53 41.27
CA SER A 397 -8.29 24.32 41.98
C SER A 397 -9.78 24.34 42.32
N PHE A 398 -10.44 25.50 42.39
CA PHE A 398 -11.85 25.58 42.78
C PHE A 398 -12.83 25.32 41.61
N LEU A 399 -12.36 25.41 40.35
CA LEU A 399 -13.22 25.26 39.16
C LEU A 399 -13.25 23.82 38.59
N LEU A 400 -12.27 22.98 38.93
CA LEU A 400 -12.23 21.58 38.48
C LEU A 400 -13.09 20.64 39.35
N GLU A 401 -13.35 21.00 40.61
CA GLU A 401 -14.11 20.14 41.54
C GLU A 401 -15.64 20.21 41.30
N LYS A 402 -16.13 21.28 40.66
CA LYS A 402 -17.57 21.44 40.36
C LYS A 402 -18.03 20.77 39.07
N TYR A 403 -17.11 20.33 38.21
CA TYR A 403 -17.46 19.67 36.94
C TYR A 403 -17.62 18.14 37.04
N ILE A 404 -17.27 17.55 38.19
CA ILE A 404 -17.26 16.08 38.39
C ILE A 404 -18.48 15.59 39.22
N THR A 405 -19.27 16.47 39.84
CA THR A 405 -20.36 16.08 40.77
C THR A 405 -21.75 16.65 40.42
N GLY A 406 -22.12 16.65 39.14
CA GLY A 406 -23.37 17.26 38.66
C GLY A 406 -24.29 16.39 37.80
N VAL A 407 -24.41 15.09 38.07
CA VAL A 407 -25.54 14.29 37.56
C VAL A 407 -26.65 14.34 38.61
N GLY A 408 -27.74 15.06 38.33
CA GLY A 408 -28.94 14.97 39.16
C GLY A 408 -29.96 16.09 38.99
N LYS A 409 -31.01 15.79 38.22
CA LYS A 409 -32.43 16.21 38.37
C LYS A 409 -32.82 17.71 38.32
N GLY A 410 -33.79 17.99 37.45
CA GLY A 410 -34.94 18.87 37.74
C GLY A 410 -35.54 19.51 36.47
N VAL A 411 -36.70 19.06 35.97
CA VAL A 411 -38.09 19.50 36.28
C VAL A 411 -38.51 20.74 35.47
N GLU A 412 -39.40 20.55 34.50
CA GLU A 412 -40.82 20.98 34.57
C GLU A 412 -41.72 19.86 34.07
#